data_AF-A0A2E0X5N7-F1
#
_entry.id   AF-A0A2E0X5N7-F1
#
_cell.length_a   1.000
_cell.length_b   1.000
_cell.length_c   1.000
_cell.angle_alpha   90.00
_cell.angle_beta   90.00
_cell.angle_gamma   90.00
#
_symmetry.space_group_name_H-M   'P 1'
#
loop_
_entity.id
_entity.type
_entity.pdbx_description
1 polymer ?
#
loop_
_entity_poly.entity_id
_entity_poly.type
_entity_poly.pdbx_seq_one_letter_code
_entity_poly.pdbx_strand_id
1 'polypeptide(L)' 'MSIYALAERYDVSVNAIHSWRSKGWMPPGFLFRGRRLWWADDIAAWEQAGFPRKWESKDHEQVR' A
#
# COMPACT_ATOMS: atom_id res chain seq x y z
N MET A 1 -8.00 -6.84 -3.42
CA MET A 1 -8.02 -5.69 -2.48
C MET A 1 -8.19 -4.38 -3.23
N SER A 2 -8.99 -3.46 -2.69
CA SER A 2 -9.12 -2.09 -3.22
C SER A 2 -8.07 -1.17 -2.61
N ILE A 3 -7.86 0.00 -3.23
CA ILE A 3 -6.92 1.00 -2.70
C ILE A 3 -7.33 1.48 -1.29
N TYR A 4 -8.64 1.56 -1.02
CA TYR A 4 -9.18 1.92 0.29
C TYR A 4 -8.95 0.82 1.33
N ALA A 5 -9.12 -0.45 0.95
CA ALA A 5 -8.85 -1.56 1.86
C ALA A 5 -7.37 -1.66 2.24
N LEU A 6 -6.46 -1.30 1.32
CA LEU A 6 -5.02 -1.24 1.61
C LEU A 6 -4.68 -0.05 2.49
N ALA A 7 -5.27 1.12 2.21
CA ALA A 7 -5.13 2.31 3.04
C ALA A 7 -5.55 2.03 4.50
N GLU A 8 -6.70 1.37 4.70
CA GLU A 8 -7.18 0.96 6.02
C GLU A 8 -6.27 -0.11 6.67
N ARG A 9 -5.85 -1.13 5.91
CA ARG A 9 -4.98 -2.21 6.42
C ARG A 9 -3.63 -1.70 6.94
N TYR A 10 -3.05 -0.68 6.31
CA TYR A 10 -1.75 -0.13 6.69
C TYR A 10 -1.85 1.16 7.50
N ASP A 11 -3.06 1.62 7.83
CA ASP A 11 -3.31 2.91 8.49
C ASP A 11 -2.62 4.10 7.78
N VAL A 12 -2.76 4.17 6.45
CA VAL A 12 -2.16 5.23 5.63
C VAL A 12 -3.18 5.87 4.71
N SER A 13 -2.86 7.08 4.23
CA SER A 13 -3.66 7.73 3.20
C SER A 13 -3.60 6.97 1.85
N VAL A 14 -4.66 7.08 1.06
CA VAL A 14 -4.70 6.58 -0.34
C VAL A 14 -3.57 7.18 -1.19
N ASN A 15 -3.14 8.41 -0.89
CA ASN A 15 -1.99 9.05 -1.55
C ASN A 15 -0.66 8.35 -1.25
N ALA A 16 -0.49 7.80 -0.05
CA ALA A 16 0.68 7.00 0.28
C ALA A 16 0.73 5.73 -0.58
N ILE A 17 -0.40 5.03 -0.74
CA ILE A 17 -0.51 3.86 -1.62
C ILE A 17 -0.18 4.23 -3.07
N HIS A 18 -0.68 5.37 -3.57
CA HIS A 18 -0.31 5.90 -4.89
C HIS A 18 1.19 6.18 -5.01
N SER A 19 1.82 6.72 -3.97
CA SER A 19 3.25 6.98 -3.93
C SER A 19 4.05 5.68 -4.00
N TRP A 20 3.68 4.66 -3.21
CA TRP A 20 4.34 3.36 -3.22
C TRP A 20 4.30 2.72 -4.60
N ARG A 21 3.13 2.75 -5.25
CA ARG A 21 2.96 2.30 -6.62
C ARG A 21 3.84 3.10 -7.59
N SER A 22 3.82 4.43 -7.50
CA SER A 22 4.58 5.30 -8.42
C SER A 22 6.09 5.12 -8.30
N LYS A 23 6.57 4.73 -7.12
CA LYS A 23 7.97 4.43 -6.84
C LYS A 23 8.36 2.99 -7.20
N GLY A 24 7.42 2.18 -7.69
CA GLY A 24 7.62 0.75 -7.95
C GLY A 24 7.83 -0.07 -6.68
N TRP A 25 7.47 0.48 -5.52
CA TRP A 25 7.62 -0.22 -4.23
C TRP A 25 6.53 -1.23 -4.01
N MET A 26 5.40 -1.11 -4.69
CA MET A 26 4.23 -1.96 -4.58
C MET A 26 3.84 -2.45 -5.98
N PRO A 27 3.26 -3.66 -6.13
CA PRO A 27 2.72 -4.12 -7.41
C PRO A 27 1.79 -3.07 -8.05
N PRO A 28 1.77 -2.95 -9.39
CA PRO A 28 1.03 -1.89 -10.09
C PRO A 28 -0.48 -1.98 -9.88
N GLY A 29 -0.98 -3.17 -9.51
CA GLY A 29 -2.40 -3.50 -9.48
C GLY A 29 -3.00 -3.52 -10.89
N PHE A 30 -4.21 -4.05 -11.02
CA PHE A 30 -4.95 -4.09 -12.27
C PHE A 30 -6.11 -3.09 -12.22
N LEU A 31 -6.50 -2.58 -13.40
CA LEU A 31 -7.64 -1.69 -13.54
C LEU A 31 -8.88 -2.52 -13.88
N PHE A 32 -9.90 -2.43 -13.04
CA PHE A 32 -11.18 -3.10 -13.26
C PHE A 32 -12.32 -2.10 -13.06
N ARG A 33 -13.10 -1.84 -14.12
CA ARG A 33 -14.22 -0.87 -14.11
C ARG A 33 -13.83 0.49 -13.53
N GLY A 34 -12.66 1.02 -13.94
CA GLY A 34 -12.13 2.31 -13.47
C GLY A 34 -11.59 2.31 -12.04
N ARG A 35 -11.65 1.18 -11.33
CA ARG A 35 -11.08 1.03 -9.98
C ARG A 35 -9.77 0.25 -10.05
N ARG A 36 -8.79 0.66 -9.26
CA ARG A 36 -7.53 -0.07 -9.14
C ARG A 36 -7.64 -1.10 -8.01
N LEU A 37 -7.32 -2.34 -8.36
CA LEU A 37 -7.39 -3.49 -7.47
C LEU A 37 -6.07 -4.24 -7.48
N TRP A 38 -5.78 -4.95 -6.40
CA TRP A 38 -4.63 -5.83 -6.25
C TRP A 38 -5.07 -7.23 -5.91
N TRP A 39 -4.38 -8.23 -6.45
CA TRP A 39 -4.55 -9.62 -6.01
C TRP A 39 -4.03 -9.78 -4.60
N ALA A 40 -4.68 -10.62 -3.80
CA ALA A 40 -4.24 -10.86 -2.43
C ALA A 40 -2.85 -11.50 -2.40
N ASP A 41 -2.59 -12.44 -3.31
CA ASP A 41 -1.29 -13.10 -3.45
C ASP A 41 -0.15 -12.13 -3.80
N ASP A 42 -0.39 -11.17 -4.71
CA ASP A 42 0.61 -10.14 -5.05
C ASP A 42 0.97 -9.28 -3.83
N ILE A 43 -0.03 -8.93 -3.01
CA ILE A 43 0.17 -8.16 -1.79
C ILE A 43 0.92 -9.00 -0.75
N ALA A 44 0.55 -10.27 -0.57
CA ALA A 44 1.23 -11.17 0.35
C ALA A 44 2.70 -11.39 -0.05
N ALA A 45 2.98 -11.59 -1.34
CA ALA A 45 4.34 -11.71 -1.86
C ALA A 45 5.14 -10.41 -1.64
N TRP A 46 4.50 -9.26 -1.83
CA TRP A 46 5.08 -7.95 -1.56
C TRP A 46 5.40 -7.75 -0.06
N GLU A 47 4.48 -8.11 0.84
CA GLU A 47 4.69 -8.07 2.30
C GLU A 47 5.86 -8.99 2.71
N GLN A 48 5.92 -10.21 2.14
CA GLN A 48 7.00 -11.17 2.39
C GLN A 48 8.36 -10.70 1.84
N ALA A 49 8.37 -9.95 0.74
CA ALA A 49 9.59 -9.36 0.18
C ALA A 49 10.22 -8.28 1.08
N GLY A 50 9.57 -7.91 2.19
CA GLY A 50 10.11 -7.01 3.20
C GLY A 50 9.96 -5.52 2.86
N PHE A 51 9.08 -5.18 1.92
CA PHE A 51 8.69 -3.81 1.65
C PHE A 51 7.40 -3.45 2.42
N PRO A 52 7.36 -2.30 3.13
CA PRO A 52 8.44 -1.37 3.46
C PRO A 52 8.80 -1.44 4.95
N ARG A 53 9.96 -2.00 5.32
CA ARG A 53 10.55 -1.84 6.67
C ARG A 53 10.96 -0.39 7.04
N LYS A 54 10.54 0.62 6.27
CA LYS A 54 11.05 2.01 6.36
C LYS A 54 10.00 3.08 6.69
N TRP A 55 8.72 2.73 6.83
CA TRP A 55 7.67 3.70 7.21
C TRP A 55 7.32 3.68 8.70
N GLU A 56 7.57 2.57 9.41
CA GLU A 56 7.26 2.41 10.85
C GLU A 56 8.08 3.31 11.81
N SER A 57 9.00 4.14 11.33
CA SER A 57 9.89 4.90 12.23
C SER A 57 9.70 6.41 12.23
N LYS A 58 8.74 7.01 11.50
CA LYS A 58 8.59 8.48 11.50
C LYS A 58 7.18 9.08 11.55
N ASP A 59 6.09 8.32 11.40
CA ASP A 59 4.73 8.91 11.40
C ASP A 59 3.88 8.56 12.63
N HIS A 60 4.34 7.69 13.54
CA HIS A 60 3.65 7.40 14.82
C HIS A 60 4.05 8.35 15.97
N GLU A 61 4.69 9.48 15.70
CA GLU A 61 4.95 10.55 16.68
C GLU A 61 4.28 11.86 16.26
N GLN A 62 2.94 11.85 16.14
CA GLN A 62 2.15 13.08 16.27
C GLN A 62 0.64 12.81 16.42
N VAL A 63 0.22 12.30 17.58
CA VAL A 63 -0.98 12.83 18.27
C VAL A 63 -0.72 12.66 19.77
N ARG A 64 -0.37 13.76 20.44
CA ARG A 64 -0.45 13.92 21.88
C ARG A 64 -1.57 14.90 22.17
#